data_AF-A0AAW0CBX9-F1
#
_entry.id   AF-A0AAW0CBX9-F1
#
_cell.length_a   1.000
_cell.length_b   1.000
_cell.length_c   1.000
_cell.angle_alpha   90.00
_cell.angle_beta   90.00
_cell.angle_gamma   90.00
#
_symmetry.space_group_name_H-M   'P 1'
#
loop_
_entity.id
_entity.type
_entity.pdbx_description
1 polymer ?
#
loop_
_entity_poly.entity_id
_entity_poly.type
_entity_poly.pdbx_seq_one_letter_code
_entity_poly.pdbx_strand_id
1 'polypeptide(L)'
;MPEFQVLSAFLRRIKRALKRRFKKTGRWPQGYFLFFPRTWAEGTARKAHKTFSADVGDYVETLEPMPAKVCEYDDRKFPKNRPGRYVITQQLKPGPVNVAVRGKHIALSAGHHAVVCRFALEGSILVMDRRDFDELVAECVPGNNPNKNKAARLRSFLAPERFIEPGARLKEGEDFKINILAAVVMEEEVIVVMDYSRMTQIHVVSSARMFEKEDLRPGSQIWRDRLWAKWPSAPDWVFETDDALAGLDQWRDTVLQTQRRMAILDVLNQADSFASGLGQQMASDLLFECAIHPDMPSFDLCSHDGLYARFRAHIPVFMRTFVSDRYFERCGLASNSLNPFYFNDYSDNNFIRGFVKVYRKIEVRVPAALYHLYQSEGLFDSDHTIGLPYLAPCEPTTRMFKVVPVRFFEDSANNRYHIIKAMPPDSWESAHTVESPFEDVSNAGFQSTLGPASFVEPLRNKLDPDEVARLRVGKRGRPPKPKRTGKPGRPKSTLTLRVKQRIEAIPRSLKRHTATFDEKENDPIEVEEGLTPQPRYHTRSSHRV
;
A
#
# COMPACT_ATOMS: atom_id res chain seq x y z
N MET A 1 -6.68 -3.31 4.51
CA MET A 1 -5.95 -4.35 3.75
C MET A 1 -4.96 -3.63 2.87
N PRO A 2 -3.67 -4.03 2.77
CA PRO A 2 -2.72 -3.45 1.84
C PRO A 2 -3.35 -3.25 0.47
N GLU A 3 -3.37 -2.01 0.05
CA GLU A 3 -3.85 -1.58 -1.25
C GLU A 3 -2.69 -1.67 -2.28
N PHE A 4 -2.98 -1.44 -3.55
CA PHE A 4 -2.03 -1.68 -4.65
C PHE A 4 -0.67 -1.00 -4.47
N GLN A 5 -0.63 0.24 -3.99
CA GLN A 5 0.58 1.00 -3.68
C GLN A 5 1.52 0.29 -2.71
N VAL A 6 0.97 -0.36 -1.68
CA VAL A 6 1.78 -1.12 -0.72
C VAL A 6 2.33 -2.39 -1.38
N LEU A 7 1.50 -3.08 -2.15
CA LEU A 7 1.90 -4.30 -2.86
C LEU A 7 2.91 -4.02 -3.98
N SER A 8 2.80 -2.89 -4.68
CA SER A 8 3.78 -2.48 -5.70
C SER A 8 5.14 -2.21 -5.07
N ALA A 9 5.20 -1.64 -3.86
CA ALA A 9 6.43 -1.47 -3.11
C ALA A 9 7.04 -2.84 -2.70
N PHE A 10 6.22 -3.78 -2.21
CA PHE A 10 6.68 -5.15 -1.93
C PHE A 10 7.22 -5.84 -3.19
N LEU A 11 6.48 -5.75 -4.30
CA LEU A 11 6.90 -6.26 -5.61
C LEU A 11 8.25 -5.68 -6.03
N ARG A 12 8.44 -4.37 -5.89
CA ARG A 12 9.70 -3.70 -6.22
C ARG A 12 10.86 -4.17 -5.34
N ARG A 13 10.66 -4.33 -4.04
CA ARG A 13 11.67 -4.82 -3.09
C ARG A 13 12.11 -6.24 -3.44
N ILE A 14 11.17 -7.15 -3.66
CA ILE A 14 11.47 -8.52 -4.10
C ILE A 14 12.20 -8.51 -5.45
N LYS A 15 11.67 -7.82 -6.46
CA LYS A 15 12.31 -7.76 -7.79
C LYS A 15 13.74 -7.19 -7.72
N ARG A 16 14.00 -6.22 -6.83
CA ARG A 16 15.35 -5.68 -6.61
C ARG A 16 16.27 -6.72 -5.96
N ALA A 17 15.81 -7.44 -4.95
CA ALA A 17 16.58 -8.53 -4.33
C ALA A 17 16.94 -9.61 -5.36
N LEU A 18 15.95 -10.08 -6.14
CA LEU A 18 16.17 -11.09 -7.18
C LEU A 18 17.16 -10.61 -8.25
N LYS A 19 17.00 -9.37 -8.74
CA LYS A 19 17.92 -8.77 -9.72
C LYS A 19 19.33 -8.58 -9.18
N ARG A 20 19.47 -8.17 -7.90
CA ARG A 20 20.77 -8.04 -7.23
C ARG A 20 21.49 -9.39 -7.20
N ARG A 21 20.78 -10.45 -6.84
CA ARG A 21 21.34 -11.81 -6.83
C ARG A 21 21.70 -12.31 -8.22
N PHE A 22 20.84 -12.07 -9.22
CA PHE A 22 21.15 -12.38 -10.62
C PHE A 22 22.43 -11.69 -11.09
N LYS A 23 22.58 -10.38 -10.80
CA LYS A 23 23.81 -9.63 -11.12
C LYS A 23 25.05 -10.19 -10.43
N LYS A 24 24.93 -10.65 -9.18
CA LYS A 24 26.06 -11.22 -8.40
C LYS A 24 26.49 -12.60 -8.90
N THR A 25 25.56 -13.43 -9.35
CA THR A 25 25.81 -14.87 -9.62
C THR A 25 25.72 -15.27 -11.09
N GLY A 26 25.15 -14.43 -11.95
CA GLY A 26 24.83 -14.77 -13.33
C GLY A 26 23.68 -15.77 -13.48
N ARG A 27 23.03 -16.21 -12.39
CA ARG A 27 21.94 -17.19 -12.40
C ARG A 27 20.70 -16.61 -11.75
N TRP A 28 19.53 -16.93 -12.31
CA TRP A 28 18.27 -16.49 -11.71
C TRP A 28 18.05 -17.19 -10.37
N PRO A 29 17.65 -16.48 -9.30
CA PRO A 29 17.51 -17.08 -7.98
C PRO A 29 16.54 -18.26 -7.98
N GLN A 30 16.99 -19.35 -7.35
CA GLN A 30 16.21 -20.55 -7.11
C GLN A 30 15.82 -20.59 -5.63
N GLY A 31 14.62 -21.06 -5.33
CA GLY A 31 14.14 -21.19 -3.96
C GLY A 31 12.98 -22.16 -3.85
N TYR A 32 12.58 -22.44 -2.61
CA TYR A 32 11.47 -23.34 -2.29
C TYR A 32 10.61 -22.72 -1.19
N PHE A 33 9.37 -23.20 -1.04
CA PHE A 33 8.50 -22.71 0.03
C PHE A 33 8.72 -23.44 1.35
N LEU A 34 8.61 -22.69 2.44
CA LEU A 34 8.33 -23.21 3.78
C LEU A 34 7.02 -22.62 4.29
N PHE A 35 6.21 -23.44 4.95
CA PHE A 35 4.94 -23.02 5.54
C PHE A 35 4.94 -23.30 7.03
N PHE A 36 4.31 -22.43 7.81
CA PHE A 36 4.27 -22.54 9.27
C PHE A 36 2.83 -22.58 9.79
N PRO A 37 2.06 -23.66 9.57
CA PRO A 37 0.69 -23.80 10.09
C PRO A 37 0.52 -23.39 11.56
N ARG A 38 1.51 -23.63 12.41
CA ARG A 38 1.55 -23.23 13.82
C ARG A 38 1.26 -21.73 14.04
N THR A 39 1.61 -20.86 13.10
CA THR A 39 1.36 -19.42 13.20
C THR A 39 0.01 -18.97 12.61
N TRP A 40 -0.69 -19.82 11.88
CA TRP A 40 -1.95 -19.46 11.22
C TRP A 40 -3.07 -19.17 12.22
N ALA A 41 -4.10 -18.44 11.82
CA ALA A 41 -5.25 -18.20 12.70
C ALA A 41 -6.03 -19.48 12.96
N GLU A 42 -6.59 -19.57 14.17
CA GLU A 42 -7.65 -20.52 14.51
C GLU A 42 -8.97 -19.79 14.32
N GLY A 43 -9.84 -20.34 13.45
CA GLY A 43 -11.22 -19.88 13.36
C GLY A 43 -11.93 -19.93 14.72
N THR A 44 -13.03 -19.18 14.84
CA THR A 44 -13.91 -19.26 16.01
C THR A 44 -15.09 -20.17 15.69
N ALA A 45 -15.84 -20.59 16.72
CA ALA A 45 -17.08 -21.33 16.53
C ALA A 45 -18.09 -20.57 15.63
N ARG A 46 -18.03 -19.23 15.63
CA ARG A 46 -18.90 -18.36 14.82
C ARG A 46 -18.36 -18.09 13.41
N LYS A 47 -17.04 -18.19 13.20
CA LYS A 47 -16.41 -17.88 11.91
C LYS A 47 -15.20 -18.79 11.67
N ALA A 48 -15.35 -19.72 10.73
CA ALA A 48 -14.26 -20.55 10.25
C ALA A 48 -13.26 -19.69 9.47
N HIS A 49 -12.25 -19.15 10.15
CA HIS A 49 -11.15 -18.48 9.49
C HIS A 49 -10.22 -19.54 8.88
N LYS A 50 -10.07 -19.52 7.55
CA LYS A 50 -9.16 -20.40 6.81
C LYS A 50 -7.99 -19.56 6.28
N THR A 51 -6.83 -19.71 6.91
CA THR A 51 -5.57 -19.14 6.43
C THR A 51 -5.07 -19.83 5.17
N PHE A 52 -5.40 -21.11 4.94
CA PHE A 52 -4.83 -21.91 3.84
C PHE A 52 -5.88 -22.61 2.98
N SER A 53 -5.65 -22.58 1.67
CA SER A 53 -6.29 -23.42 0.67
C SER A 53 -5.28 -23.81 -0.41
N ALA A 54 -5.57 -24.87 -1.18
CA ALA A 54 -4.71 -25.33 -2.27
C ALA A 54 -5.53 -25.73 -3.50
N ASP A 55 -5.01 -25.43 -4.68
CA ASP A 55 -5.32 -26.03 -5.97
C ASP A 55 -4.13 -26.92 -6.37
N VAL A 56 -4.37 -28.22 -6.45
CA VAL A 56 -3.32 -29.21 -6.77
C VAL A 56 -3.08 -29.29 -8.28
N GLY A 57 -4.08 -28.97 -9.11
CA GLY A 57 -4.00 -29.12 -10.56
C GLY A 57 -3.53 -30.50 -11.00
N ASP A 58 -2.52 -30.54 -11.86
CA ASP A 58 -1.86 -31.72 -12.42
C ASP A 58 -0.64 -32.19 -11.59
N TYR A 59 -0.35 -31.55 -10.46
CA TYR A 59 0.78 -31.91 -9.61
C TYR A 59 0.59 -33.27 -8.94
N VAL A 60 1.67 -34.04 -8.85
CA VAL A 60 1.74 -35.30 -8.12
C VAL A 60 2.88 -35.27 -7.11
N GLU A 61 2.67 -35.81 -5.90
CA GLU A 61 3.63 -35.71 -4.80
C GLU A 61 4.97 -36.40 -5.09
N THR A 62 4.98 -37.39 -6.01
CA THR A 62 6.21 -38.09 -6.44
C THR A 62 7.18 -37.18 -7.20
N LEU A 63 6.77 -35.96 -7.56
CA LEU A 63 7.66 -34.95 -8.11
C LEU A 63 8.62 -34.40 -7.05
N GLU A 64 8.30 -34.52 -5.75
CA GLU A 64 9.15 -34.03 -4.67
C GLU A 64 10.04 -35.15 -4.09
N PRO A 65 11.18 -34.80 -3.46
CA PRO A 65 12.03 -35.74 -2.76
C PRO A 65 11.37 -36.22 -1.45
N MET A 66 12.07 -37.10 -0.74
CA MET A 66 11.65 -37.71 0.53
C MET A 66 10.97 -36.74 1.52
N PRO A 67 10.12 -37.27 2.42
CA PRO A 67 9.37 -36.45 3.36
C PRO A 67 10.27 -35.55 4.22
N ALA A 68 9.85 -34.29 4.39
CA ALA A 68 10.50 -33.36 5.29
C ALA A 68 10.26 -33.75 6.75
N LYS A 69 11.21 -33.40 7.62
CA LYS A 69 10.98 -33.43 9.07
C LYS A 69 9.94 -32.36 9.42
N VAL A 70 8.70 -32.79 9.65
CA VAL A 70 7.60 -31.89 10.02
C VAL A 70 7.71 -31.53 11.49
N CYS A 71 7.57 -30.25 11.81
CA CYS A 71 7.44 -29.82 13.20
C CYS A 71 6.10 -30.29 13.77
N GLU A 72 6.13 -30.83 14.99
CA GLU A 72 4.95 -31.36 15.67
C GLU A 72 3.79 -30.35 15.76
N TYR A 73 4.08 -29.06 16.01
CA TYR A 73 3.05 -28.03 16.08
C TYR A 73 2.36 -27.77 14.73
N ASP A 74 3.10 -27.89 13.63
CA ASP A 74 2.56 -27.75 12.29
C ASP A 74 1.73 -28.98 11.92
N ASP A 75 2.22 -30.18 12.24
CA ASP A 75 1.53 -31.44 11.98
C ASP A 75 0.19 -31.53 12.70
N ARG A 76 0.15 -31.13 13.98
CA ARG A 76 -1.08 -31.07 14.79
C ARG A 76 -2.11 -30.09 14.21
N LYS A 77 -1.66 -29.01 13.57
CA LYS A 77 -2.54 -27.94 13.07
C LYS A 77 -3.02 -28.17 11.64
N PHE A 78 -2.38 -29.07 10.91
CA PHE A 78 -2.68 -29.33 9.51
C PHE A 78 -3.10 -30.79 9.30
N PRO A 79 -4.41 -31.11 9.37
CA PRO A 79 -4.92 -32.48 9.34
C PRO A 79 -4.42 -33.31 8.16
N LYS A 80 -4.28 -34.63 8.38
CA LYS A 80 -3.74 -35.58 7.37
C LYS A 80 -4.53 -35.63 6.06
N ASN A 81 -5.83 -35.40 6.12
CA ASN A 81 -6.75 -35.43 4.97
C ASN A 81 -6.94 -34.06 4.30
N ARG A 82 -6.20 -33.03 4.71
CA ARG A 82 -6.38 -31.68 4.17
C ARG A 82 -5.69 -31.55 2.80
N PRO A 83 -6.38 -31.07 1.75
CA PRO A 83 -5.74 -30.76 0.48
C PRO A 83 -4.54 -29.82 0.66
N GLY A 84 -3.47 -30.08 -0.07
CA GLY A 84 -2.23 -29.31 0.03
C GLY A 84 -1.28 -29.78 1.14
N ARG A 85 -1.53 -30.90 1.83
CA ARG A 85 -0.65 -31.38 2.91
C ARG A 85 0.79 -31.67 2.48
N TYR A 86 1.00 -32.02 1.21
CA TYR A 86 2.34 -32.18 0.65
C TYR A 86 3.24 -30.96 0.90
N VAL A 87 2.68 -29.73 0.94
CA VAL A 87 3.48 -28.51 1.11
C VAL A 87 4.20 -28.38 2.46
N ILE A 88 3.78 -29.16 3.46
CA ILE A 88 4.42 -29.20 4.79
C ILE A 88 5.09 -30.56 5.07
N THR A 89 4.73 -31.60 4.33
CA THR A 89 5.20 -32.97 4.56
C THR A 89 6.31 -33.38 3.60
N GLN A 90 6.45 -32.73 2.45
CA GLN A 90 7.48 -33.00 1.46
C GLN A 90 8.58 -31.93 1.52
N GLN A 91 9.80 -32.31 1.14
CA GLN A 91 10.89 -31.36 0.97
C GLN A 91 10.80 -30.68 -0.40
N LEU A 92 10.11 -29.53 -0.47
CA LEU A 92 9.82 -28.88 -1.76
C LEU A 92 11.09 -28.55 -2.56
N LYS A 93 11.10 -28.93 -3.84
CA LYS A 93 12.21 -28.72 -4.78
C LYS A 93 12.41 -27.24 -5.04
N PRO A 94 13.67 -26.76 -4.98
CA PRO A 94 13.96 -25.42 -5.41
C PRO A 94 13.68 -25.23 -6.90
N GLY A 95 13.11 -24.09 -7.27
CA GLY A 95 12.96 -23.65 -8.65
C GLY A 95 12.94 -22.12 -8.78
N PRO A 96 12.72 -21.60 -9.99
CA PRO A 96 12.82 -20.17 -10.25
C PRO A 96 11.88 -19.35 -9.37
N VAL A 97 12.41 -18.32 -8.71
CA VAL A 97 11.60 -17.44 -7.87
C VAL A 97 11.04 -16.29 -8.69
N ASN A 98 9.72 -16.18 -8.76
CA ASN A 98 9.04 -15.07 -9.45
C ASN A 98 7.97 -14.42 -8.58
N VAL A 99 7.62 -13.17 -8.90
CA VAL A 99 6.61 -12.41 -8.16
C VAL A 99 5.75 -11.57 -9.10
N ALA A 100 4.45 -11.55 -8.83
CA ALA A 100 3.47 -10.71 -9.50
C ALA A 100 2.44 -10.16 -8.50
N VAL A 101 1.78 -9.07 -8.87
CA VAL A 101 0.66 -8.50 -8.11
C VAL A 101 -0.53 -8.37 -9.05
N ARG A 102 -1.74 -8.50 -8.49
CA ARG A 102 -2.99 -8.19 -9.20
C ARG A 102 -4.00 -7.70 -8.19
N GLY A 103 -4.43 -6.45 -8.35
CA GLY A 103 -5.33 -5.80 -7.40
C GLY A 103 -4.71 -5.74 -5.99
N LYS A 104 -5.35 -6.37 -5.01
CA LYS A 104 -4.91 -6.41 -3.60
C LYS A 104 -4.27 -7.74 -3.21
N HIS A 105 -3.73 -8.48 -4.18
CA HIS A 105 -3.12 -9.77 -3.99
C HIS A 105 -1.69 -9.79 -4.55
N ILE A 106 -0.81 -10.57 -3.92
CA ILE A 106 0.54 -10.85 -4.41
C ILE A 106 0.71 -12.35 -4.63
N ALA A 107 1.34 -12.73 -5.72
CA ALA A 107 1.72 -14.09 -6.04
C ALA A 107 3.24 -14.21 -5.97
N LEU A 108 3.72 -15.21 -5.23
CA LEU A 108 5.10 -15.66 -5.23
C LEU A 108 5.12 -17.05 -5.87
N SER A 109 6.11 -17.36 -6.70
CA SER A 109 6.31 -18.73 -7.20
C SER A 109 7.73 -19.19 -6.93
N ALA A 110 7.88 -20.50 -6.73
CA ALA A 110 9.12 -21.19 -6.47
C ALA A 110 8.91 -22.68 -6.71
N GLY A 111 9.68 -23.27 -7.64
CA GLY A 111 9.54 -24.70 -7.99
C GLY A 111 8.17 -25.01 -8.60
N HIS A 112 7.55 -26.09 -8.15
CA HIS A 112 6.23 -26.57 -8.60
C HIS A 112 5.04 -25.80 -8.03
N HIS A 113 5.29 -24.71 -7.30
CA HIS A 113 4.27 -24.02 -6.53
C HIS A 113 4.26 -22.52 -6.79
N ALA A 114 3.05 -21.96 -6.83
CA ALA A 114 2.79 -20.56 -6.65
C ALA A 114 1.91 -20.37 -5.41
N VAL A 115 2.12 -19.28 -4.70
CA VAL A 115 1.45 -18.92 -3.45
C VAL A 115 0.88 -17.53 -3.62
N VAL A 116 -0.44 -17.44 -3.63
CA VAL A 116 -1.18 -16.19 -3.68
C VAL A 116 -1.58 -15.79 -2.28
N CYS A 117 -1.15 -14.59 -1.88
CA CYS A 117 -1.43 -14.01 -0.57
C CYS A 117 -2.47 -12.91 -0.71
N ARG A 118 -3.57 -13.07 0.03
CA ARG A 118 -4.54 -12.01 0.33
C ARG A 118 -4.28 -11.54 1.75
N PHE A 119 -3.63 -10.38 1.86
CA PHE A 119 -3.34 -9.80 3.17
C PHE A 119 -4.62 -9.33 3.86
N ALA A 120 -4.64 -9.34 5.18
CA ALA A 120 -5.63 -8.59 5.95
C ALA A 120 -5.13 -7.17 6.20
N LEU A 121 -5.46 -6.52 7.32
CA LEU A 121 -4.97 -5.18 7.61
C LEU A 121 -3.45 -5.13 7.88
N GLU A 122 -2.91 -6.14 8.55
CA GLU A 122 -1.54 -6.09 9.11
C GLU A 122 -0.59 -7.14 8.51
N GLY A 123 -0.98 -7.70 7.37
CA GLY A 123 -0.13 -8.63 6.64
C GLY A 123 0.95 -7.92 5.83
N SER A 124 2.20 -8.39 5.92
CA SER A 124 3.37 -7.75 5.33
C SER A 124 4.32 -8.75 4.65
N ILE A 125 5.22 -8.23 3.82
CA ILE A 125 6.35 -8.97 3.26
C ILE A 125 7.65 -8.23 3.56
N LEU A 126 8.67 -9.00 3.92
CA LEU A 126 10.05 -8.55 4.00
C LEU A 126 10.96 -9.49 3.20
N VAL A 127 12.15 -8.98 2.89
CA VAL A 127 13.29 -9.80 2.43
C VAL A 127 14.38 -9.68 3.49
N MET A 128 14.90 -10.81 3.97
CA MET A 128 15.97 -10.87 4.98
C MET A 128 17.05 -11.87 4.58
N ASP A 129 18.21 -11.77 5.22
CA ASP A 129 19.29 -12.74 5.07
C ASP A 129 18.85 -14.14 5.54
N ARG A 130 19.39 -15.17 4.88
CA ARG A 130 19.04 -16.56 5.18
C ARG A 130 19.41 -16.97 6.60
N ARG A 131 20.56 -16.51 7.09
CA ARG A 131 21.04 -16.79 8.45
C ARG A 131 20.11 -16.20 9.51
N ASP A 132 19.67 -14.97 9.27
CA ASP A 132 18.73 -14.25 10.13
C ASP A 132 17.37 -14.95 10.18
N PHE A 133 16.90 -15.45 9.04
CA PHE A 133 15.70 -16.26 8.96
C PHE A 133 15.84 -17.58 9.72
N ASP A 134 16.93 -18.34 9.50
CA ASP A 134 17.16 -19.63 10.13
C ASP A 134 17.24 -19.50 11.66
N GLU A 135 17.90 -18.46 12.18
CA GLU A 135 17.92 -18.14 13.62
C GLU A 135 16.51 -17.83 14.14
N LEU A 136 15.77 -16.98 13.42
CA LEU A 136 14.42 -16.55 13.81
C LEU A 136 13.42 -17.72 13.90
N VAL A 137 13.52 -18.70 12.99
CA VAL A 137 12.58 -19.84 12.93
C VAL A 137 13.04 -21.10 13.66
N ALA A 138 14.24 -21.06 14.25
CA ALA A 138 14.83 -22.19 14.96
C ALA A 138 13.93 -22.68 16.11
N GLU A 139 13.35 -21.75 16.85
CA GLU A 139 12.46 -22.02 17.97
C GLU A 139 11.16 -21.23 17.87
N CYS A 140 10.08 -21.77 18.43
CA CYS A 140 8.80 -21.08 18.51
C CYS A 140 8.29 -21.03 19.95
N VAL A 141 7.57 -19.96 20.28
CA VAL A 141 7.02 -19.69 21.60
C VAL A 141 5.48 -19.62 21.54
N PRO A 142 4.76 -19.74 22.67
CA PRO A 142 3.33 -19.43 22.71
C PRO A 142 3.06 -18.00 22.21
N GLY A 143 2.04 -17.83 21.37
CA GLY A 143 1.70 -16.53 20.80
C GLY A 143 1.02 -15.58 21.77
N ASN A 144 0.65 -14.41 21.26
CA ASN A 144 -0.01 -13.37 22.05
C ASN A 144 -1.53 -13.63 22.10
N ASN A 145 -1.97 -14.39 23.09
CA ASN A 145 -3.38 -14.55 23.40
C ASN A 145 -3.61 -14.55 24.93
N PRO A 146 -4.63 -13.82 25.45
CA PRO A 146 -4.96 -13.87 26.88
C PRO A 146 -5.28 -15.28 27.38
N ASN A 147 -5.85 -16.14 26.53
CA ASN A 147 -6.09 -17.53 26.85
C ASN A 147 -4.81 -18.36 26.59
N LYS A 148 -4.19 -18.86 27.66
CA LYS A 148 -2.96 -19.66 27.62
C LYS A 148 -3.04 -20.89 26.71
N ASN A 149 -4.18 -21.60 26.71
CA ASN A 149 -4.36 -22.77 25.84
C ASN A 149 -4.40 -22.36 24.37
N LYS A 150 -5.08 -21.26 24.05
CA LYS A 150 -5.10 -20.70 22.70
C LYS A 150 -3.72 -20.18 22.28
N ALA A 151 -3.00 -19.49 23.18
CA ALA A 151 -1.62 -19.06 22.96
C ALA A 151 -0.66 -20.23 22.70
N ALA A 152 -0.83 -21.34 23.43
CA ALA A 152 -0.01 -22.54 23.25
C ALA A 152 -0.19 -23.18 21.87
N ARG A 153 -1.40 -23.11 21.28
CA ARG A 153 -1.68 -23.61 19.92
C ARG A 153 -1.34 -22.60 18.82
N LEU A 154 -1.53 -21.31 19.09
CA LEU A 154 -1.15 -20.21 18.21
C LEU A 154 0.31 -19.82 18.44
N ARG A 155 1.26 -20.61 17.91
CA ARG A 155 2.70 -20.34 18.09
C ARG A 155 3.12 -19.04 17.39
N SER A 156 4.22 -18.46 17.84
CA SER A 156 4.94 -17.33 17.24
C SER A 156 6.44 -17.60 17.28
N PHE A 157 7.20 -16.81 16.53
CA PHE A 157 8.67 -16.77 16.58
C PHE A 157 9.12 -15.62 17.45
N LEU A 158 10.15 -15.81 18.27
CA LEU A 158 10.72 -14.73 19.06
C LEU A 158 11.83 -14.08 18.26
N ALA A 159 11.76 -12.77 18.03
CA ALA A 159 12.84 -12.05 17.38
C ALA A 159 14.07 -12.01 18.29
N PRO A 160 15.27 -12.39 17.79
CA PRO A 160 16.52 -12.17 18.50
C PRO A 160 16.67 -10.72 19.00
N GLU A 161 17.32 -10.55 20.16
CA GLU A 161 17.50 -9.22 20.79
C GLU A 161 18.20 -8.23 19.84
N ARG A 162 19.11 -8.71 18.99
CA ARG A 162 19.79 -7.90 17.96
C ARG A 162 18.85 -7.30 16.90
N PHE A 163 17.61 -7.77 16.81
CA PHE A 163 16.57 -7.20 15.95
C PHE A 163 15.68 -6.18 16.64
N ILE A 164 15.93 -5.90 17.93
CA ILE A 164 15.27 -4.85 18.68
C ILE A 164 16.16 -3.61 18.64
N GLU A 165 15.65 -2.52 18.08
CA GLU A 165 16.41 -1.27 18.05
C GLU A 165 16.57 -0.68 19.46
N PRO A 166 17.76 -0.20 19.85
CA PRO A 166 17.92 0.50 21.13
C PRO A 166 17.01 1.74 21.20
N GLY A 167 16.17 1.82 22.22
CA GLY A 167 15.14 2.86 22.32
C GLY A 167 13.89 2.61 21.48
N ALA A 168 13.74 1.39 20.94
CA ALA A 168 12.46 0.88 20.45
C ALA A 168 11.41 0.93 21.56
N ARG A 169 10.16 1.15 21.17
CA ARG A 169 9.05 1.37 22.10
C ARG A 169 8.45 0.08 22.68
N LEU A 170 9.19 -1.03 22.62
CA LEU A 170 8.77 -2.25 23.31
C LEU A 170 8.72 -1.97 24.81
N LYS A 171 7.64 -2.40 25.47
CA LYS A 171 7.57 -2.27 26.93
C LYS A 171 8.66 -3.13 27.56
N GLU A 172 9.19 -2.69 28.69
CA GLU A 172 10.14 -3.50 29.46
C GLU A 172 9.53 -4.87 29.76
N GLY A 173 10.25 -5.94 29.40
CA GLY A 173 9.78 -7.32 29.51
C GLY A 173 8.78 -7.77 28.44
N GLU A 174 8.50 -6.98 27.40
CA GLU A 174 7.67 -7.42 26.26
C GLU A 174 8.51 -8.19 25.21
N ASP A 175 8.10 -9.43 24.94
CA ASP A 175 8.65 -10.23 23.85
C ASP A 175 8.33 -9.62 22.47
N PHE A 176 9.34 -9.51 21.62
CA PHE A 176 9.12 -9.18 20.21
C PHE A 176 8.75 -10.43 19.41
N LYS A 177 7.46 -10.75 19.35
CA LYS A 177 6.95 -11.93 18.65
C LYS A 177 6.55 -11.63 17.20
N ILE A 178 6.98 -12.52 16.30
CA ILE A 178 6.72 -12.47 14.86
C ILE A 178 5.87 -13.66 14.43
N ASN A 179 4.89 -13.42 13.56
CA ASN A 179 4.03 -14.46 13.00
C ASN A 179 4.35 -14.64 11.51
N ILE A 180 5.26 -15.57 11.20
CA ILE A 180 5.59 -15.93 9.81
C ILE A 180 4.62 -17.01 9.34
N LEU A 181 3.88 -16.77 8.27
CA LEU A 181 2.90 -17.71 7.72
C LEU A 181 3.50 -18.64 6.67
N ALA A 182 4.36 -18.08 5.82
CA ALA A 182 5.08 -18.77 4.77
C ALA A 182 6.37 -18.01 4.42
N ALA A 183 7.32 -18.69 3.77
CA ALA A 183 8.56 -18.10 3.29
C ALA A 183 8.99 -18.73 1.96
N VAL A 184 9.61 -17.94 1.08
CA VAL A 184 10.38 -18.44 -0.06
C VAL A 184 11.85 -18.40 0.34
N VAL A 185 12.42 -19.58 0.48
CA VAL A 185 13.77 -19.79 0.98
C VAL A 185 14.71 -19.95 -0.21
N MET A 186 15.64 -19.00 -0.38
CA MET A 186 16.71 -19.07 -1.37
C MET A 186 18.05 -19.33 -0.66
N GLU A 187 19.13 -19.33 -1.44
CA GLU A 187 20.48 -19.63 -0.96
C GLU A 187 21.00 -18.62 0.08
N GLU A 188 20.89 -17.31 -0.20
CA GLU A 188 21.39 -16.24 0.68
C GLU A 188 20.28 -15.39 1.31
N GLU A 189 19.08 -15.39 0.73
CA GLU A 189 17.99 -14.49 1.12
C GLU A 189 16.68 -15.27 1.28
N VAL A 190 15.77 -14.73 2.08
CA VAL A 190 14.43 -15.30 2.29
C VAL A 190 13.39 -14.20 2.14
N ILE A 191 12.35 -14.50 1.36
CA ILE A 191 11.15 -13.66 1.26
C ILE A 191 10.15 -14.19 2.29
N VAL A 192 9.80 -13.39 3.29
CA VAL A 192 8.97 -13.83 4.41
C VAL A 192 7.60 -13.16 4.32
N VAL A 193 6.53 -13.98 4.38
CA VAL A 193 5.15 -13.53 4.48
C VAL A 193 4.73 -13.57 5.95
N MET A 194 4.36 -12.41 6.50
CA MET A 194 4.05 -12.25 7.91
C MET A 194 2.69 -11.61 8.11
N ASP A 195 2.10 -11.81 9.29
CA ASP A 195 0.90 -11.10 9.70
C ASP A 195 0.71 -11.10 11.22
N TYR A 196 0.83 -9.93 11.83
CA TYR A 196 0.58 -9.74 13.26
C TYR A 196 -0.83 -10.24 13.68
N SER A 197 -1.85 -9.95 12.87
CA SER A 197 -3.25 -10.32 13.12
C SER A 197 -3.60 -11.76 12.73
N ARG A 198 -2.72 -12.43 11.96
CA ARG A 198 -2.89 -13.79 11.41
C ARG A 198 -4.11 -13.96 10.49
N MET A 199 -4.60 -12.87 9.92
CA MET A 199 -5.82 -12.85 9.10
C MET A 199 -5.55 -12.99 7.60
N THR A 200 -4.27 -12.95 7.20
CA THR A 200 -3.81 -13.19 5.84
C THR A 200 -4.22 -14.58 5.40
N GLN A 201 -4.72 -14.66 4.18
CA GLN A 201 -5.11 -15.91 3.55
C GLN A 201 -4.10 -16.24 2.45
N ILE A 202 -3.76 -17.51 2.35
CA ILE A 202 -2.80 -18.08 1.43
C ILE A 202 -3.52 -19.13 0.59
N HIS A 203 -3.34 -19.03 -0.72
CA HIS A 203 -3.80 -20.02 -1.69
C HIS A 203 -2.59 -20.57 -2.45
N VAL A 204 -2.34 -21.87 -2.34
CA VAL A 204 -1.28 -22.54 -3.08
C VAL A 204 -1.84 -23.06 -4.39
N VAL A 205 -1.15 -22.79 -5.50
CA VAL A 205 -1.42 -23.37 -6.81
C VAL A 205 -0.22 -24.24 -7.17
N SER A 206 -0.44 -25.54 -7.34
CA SER A 206 0.60 -26.48 -7.75
C SER A 206 0.48 -26.87 -9.23
N SER A 207 1.61 -27.24 -9.81
CA SER A 207 1.71 -27.67 -11.21
C SER A 207 2.73 -28.80 -11.38
N ALA A 208 2.48 -29.70 -12.32
CA ALA A 208 3.44 -30.78 -12.65
C ALA A 208 4.77 -30.24 -13.17
N ARG A 209 4.75 -29.12 -13.91
CA ARG A 209 5.96 -28.36 -14.28
C ARG A 209 6.26 -27.26 -13.27
N MET A 210 7.52 -26.85 -13.20
CA MET A 210 7.90 -25.68 -12.41
C MET A 210 7.33 -24.39 -13.01
N PHE A 211 7.05 -23.43 -12.14
CA PHE A 211 6.61 -22.10 -12.55
C PHE A 211 7.77 -21.28 -13.12
N GLU A 212 7.51 -20.63 -14.25
CA GLU A 212 8.42 -19.72 -14.92
C GLU A 212 7.93 -18.27 -14.79
N LYS A 213 8.75 -17.32 -15.27
CA LYS A 213 8.39 -15.90 -15.19
C LYS A 213 7.18 -15.58 -16.05
N GLU A 214 7.04 -16.27 -17.16
CA GLU A 214 6.01 -16.10 -18.20
C GLU A 214 4.63 -16.49 -17.67
N ASP A 215 4.58 -17.43 -16.73
CA ASP A 215 3.36 -17.86 -16.05
C ASP A 215 2.73 -16.76 -15.21
N LEU A 216 3.55 -15.88 -14.64
CA LEU A 216 3.14 -14.78 -13.76
C LEU A 216 2.96 -13.46 -14.54
N ARG A 217 2.64 -13.54 -15.85
CA ARG A 217 2.33 -12.37 -16.67
C ARG A 217 0.85 -12.36 -17.07
N PRO A 218 0.24 -11.17 -17.19
CA PRO A 218 -1.05 -11.03 -17.86
C PRO A 218 -1.07 -11.72 -19.22
N GLY A 219 -2.18 -12.41 -19.51
CA GLY A 219 -2.36 -13.18 -20.75
C GLY A 219 -1.78 -14.60 -20.73
N SER A 220 -1.05 -15.01 -19.68
CA SER A 220 -0.67 -16.43 -19.53
C SER A 220 -1.91 -17.30 -19.28
N GLN A 221 -1.86 -18.57 -19.71
CA GLN A 221 -2.98 -19.51 -19.55
C GLN A 221 -3.40 -19.69 -18.09
N ILE A 222 -2.46 -19.59 -17.15
CA ILE A 222 -2.75 -19.80 -15.74
C ILE A 222 -3.10 -18.51 -15.00
N TRP A 223 -2.89 -17.32 -15.61
CA TRP A 223 -3.02 -16.03 -14.96
C TRP A 223 -4.41 -15.87 -14.32
N ARG A 224 -5.47 -15.83 -15.14
CA ARG A 224 -6.84 -15.64 -14.63
C ARG A 224 -7.41 -16.92 -14.02
N ASP A 225 -7.24 -18.02 -14.74
CA ASP A 225 -8.02 -19.26 -14.52
C ASP A 225 -7.50 -20.12 -13.38
N ARG A 226 -6.25 -19.90 -12.93
CA ARG A 226 -5.67 -20.65 -11.81
C ARG A 226 -5.09 -19.75 -10.74
N LEU A 227 -4.16 -18.87 -11.09
CA LEU A 227 -3.42 -18.06 -10.12
C LEU A 227 -4.38 -17.15 -9.33
N TRP A 228 -5.26 -16.43 -10.02
CA TRP A 228 -6.19 -15.50 -9.39
C TRP A 228 -7.62 -16.05 -9.22
N ALA A 229 -7.87 -17.32 -9.55
CA ALA A 229 -9.20 -17.91 -9.56
C ALA A 229 -9.83 -18.02 -8.16
N LYS A 230 -9.02 -18.20 -7.11
CA LYS A 230 -9.53 -18.32 -5.73
C LYS A 230 -10.16 -17.03 -5.22
N TRP A 231 -9.60 -15.90 -5.61
CA TRP A 231 -10.10 -14.56 -5.30
C TRP A 231 -10.15 -13.75 -6.59
N PRO A 232 -11.20 -13.98 -7.41
CA PRO A 232 -11.38 -13.22 -8.63
C PRO A 232 -11.35 -11.73 -8.30
N SER A 233 -10.66 -10.97 -9.15
CA SER A 233 -10.64 -9.52 -9.11
C SER A 233 -10.79 -8.98 -10.52
N ALA A 234 -11.26 -7.74 -10.63
CA ALA A 234 -11.20 -7.01 -11.88
C ALA A 234 -9.74 -6.93 -12.41
N PRO A 235 -9.57 -6.69 -13.73
CA PRO A 235 -8.26 -6.49 -14.33
C PRO A 235 -7.45 -5.40 -13.61
N ASP A 236 -6.13 -5.58 -13.57
CA ASP A 236 -5.22 -4.64 -12.93
C ASP A 236 -5.09 -3.33 -13.73
N TRP A 237 -5.23 -2.18 -13.06
CA TRP A 237 -5.16 -0.86 -13.70
C TRP A 237 -3.80 -0.51 -14.32
N VAL A 238 -2.71 -1.17 -13.91
CA VAL A 238 -1.35 -0.91 -14.41
C VAL A 238 -0.91 -1.97 -15.41
N PHE A 239 -1.18 -3.24 -15.14
CA PHE A 239 -0.69 -4.35 -15.97
C PHE A 239 -1.71 -4.89 -16.98
N GLU A 240 -3.00 -4.58 -16.81
CA GLU A 240 -4.12 -4.98 -17.66
C GLU A 240 -5.00 -3.76 -18.02
N THR A 241 -4.37 -2.59 -18.28
CA THR A 241 -5.08 -1.29 -18.37
C THR A 241 -6.23 -1.28 -19.39
N ASP A 242 -6.04 -1.86 -20.56
CA ASP A 242 -7.09 -1.89 -21.60
C ASP A 242 -8.30 -2.73 -21.15
N ASP A 243 -8.05 -3.88 -20.54
CA ASP A 243 -9.10 -4.74 -19.98
C ASP A 243 -9.79 -4.06 -18.77
N ALA A 244 -9.05 -3.30 -17.96
CA ALA A 244 -9.60 -2.55 -16.83
C ALA A 244 -10.52 -1.41 -17.31
N LEU A 245 -10.13 -0.71 -18.38
CA LEU A 245 -10.94 0.33 -19.02
C LEU A 245 -12.21 -0.27 -19.64
N ALA A 246 -12.09 -1.40 -20.34
CA ALA A 246 -13.25 -2.10 -20.89
C ALA A 246 -14.21 -2.57 -19.78
N GLY A 247 -13.68 -3.08 -18.66
CA GLY A 247 -14.49 -3.44 -17.49
C GLY A 247 -15.18 -2.25 -16.83
N LEU A 248 -14.54 -1.07 -16.80
CA LEU A 248 -15.15 0.16 -16.32
C LEU A 248 -16.29 0.63 -17.24
N ASP A 249 -16.11 0.55 -18.56
CA ASP A 249 -17.15 0.89 -19.54
C ASP A 249 -18.36 -0.06 -19.44
N GLN A 250 -18.12 -1.37 -19.30
CA GLN A 250 -19.19 -2.34 -19.05
C GLN A 250 -19.93 -2.07 -17.73
N TRP A 251 -19.20 -1.70 -16.68
CA TRP A 251 -19.81 -1.31 -15.40
C TRP A 251 -20.69 -0.06 -15.56
N ARG A 252 -20.23 0.94 -16.32
CA ARG A 252 -21.01 2.15 -16.61
C ARG A 252 -22.33 1.80 -17.28
N ASP A 253 -22.30 0.96 -18.32
CA ASP A 253 -23.49 0.53 -19.04
C ASP A 253 -24.48 -0.16 -18.09
N THR A 254 -23.97 -1.03 -17.21
CA THR A 254 -24.79 -1.72 -16.20
C THR A 254 -25.44 -0.71 -15.24
N VAL A 255 -24.68 0.25 -14.73
CA VAL A 255 -25.19 1.28 -13.81
C VAL A 255 -26.29 2.11 -14.46
N LEU A 256 -26.12 2.49 -15.73
CA LEU A 256 -27.12 3.25 -16.49
C LEU A 256 -28.39 2.44 -16.73
N GLN A 257 -28.25 1.15 -17.08
CA GLN A 257 -29.38 0.25 -17.31
C GLN A 257 -30.17 -0.03 -16.02
N THR A 258 -29.48 -0.28 -14.90
CA THR A 258 -30.13 -0.62 -13.62
C THR A 258 -30.45 0.60 -12.76
N GLN A 259 -30.07 1.80 -13.21
CA GLN A 259 -30.16 3.05 -12.44
C GLN A 259 -29.57 2.94 -11.03
N ARG A 260 -28.41 2.27 -10.89
CA ARG A 260 -27.82 2.00 -9.56
C ARG A 260 -27.32 3.30 -8.92
N ARG A 261 -27.85 3.66 -7.74
CA ARG A 261 -27.54 4.94 -7.04
C ARG A 261 -26.57 4.82 -5.86
N MET A 262 -25.77 3.75 -5.79
CA MET A 262 -24.79 3.60 -4.71
C MET A 262 -23.70 4.68 -4.80
N ALA A 263 -23.31 5.26 -3.66
CA ALA A 263 -22.22 6.23 -3.56
C ALA A 263 -20.93 5.68 -4.18
N ILE A 264 -20.23 6.51 -4.96
CA ILE A 264 -19.07 6.10 -5.73
C ILE A 264 -17.93 5.61 -4.84
N LEU A 265 -17.72 6.19 -3.64
CA LEU A 265 -16.71 5.68 -2.71
C LEU A 265 -17.00 4.24 -2.28
N ASP A 266 -18.27 3.89 -2.06
CA ASP A 266 -18.64 2.53 -1.67
C ASP A 266 -18.45 1.55 -2.84
N VAL A 267 -18.79 1.96 -4.06
CA VAL A 267 -18.50 1.17 -5.28
C VAL A 267 -17.01 0.87 -5.42
N LEU A 268 -16.15 1.87 -5.18
CA LEU A 268 -14.69 1.71 -5.27
C LEU A 268 -14.10 0.81 -4.18
N ASN A 269 -14.81 0.63 -3.07
CA ASN A 269 -14.37 -0.25 -1.98
C ASN A 269 -14.93 -1.68 -2.07
N GLN A 270 -15.84 -1.96 -3.00
CA GLN A 270 -16.39 -3.30 -3.24
C GLN A 270 -15.37 -4.23 -3.91
N ALA A 271 -15.37 -5.50 -3.50
CA ALA A 271 -14.45 -6.51 -4.03
C ALA A 271 -14.75 -6.91 -5.49
N ASP A 272 -16.02 -6.82 -5.90
CA ASP A 272 -16.50 -7.31 -7.20
C ASP A 272 -16.69 -6.18 -8.23
N SER A 273 -16.18 -4.98 -7.97
CA SER A 273 -16.26 -3.85 -8.90
C SER A 273 -15.03 -3.78 -9.82
N PHE A 274 -15.04 -2.84 -10.78
CA PHE A 274 -13.87 -2.51 -11.62
C PHE A 274 -12.64 -2.03 -10.81
N ALA A 275 -12.81 -1.74 -9.52
CA ALA A 275 -11.86 -1.04 -8.65
C ALA A 275 -10.72 -1.95 -8.13
N SER A 276 -10.12 -2.75 -9.01
CA SER A 276 -9.02 -3.65 -8.66
C SER A 276 -7.87 -2.89 -7.97
N GLY A 277 -7.50 -3.29 -6.75
CA GLY A 277 -6.37 -2.67 -6.04
C GLY A 277 -6.71 -1.43 -5.20
N LEU A 278 -7.85 -0.77 -5.44
CA LEU A 278 -8.28 0.42 -4.72
C LEU A 278 -8.92 0.04 -3.39
N GLY A 279 -8.41 0.55 -2.27
CA GLY A 279 -9.15 0.56 -1.00
C GLY A 279 -9.51 1.97 -0.60
N GLN A 280 -9.89 2.14 0.66
CA GLN A 280 -10.50 3.37 1.13
C GLN A 280 -9.57 4.57 1.00
N GLN A 281 -8.26 4.37 1.21
CA GLN A 281 -7.28 5.45 1.07
C GLN A 281 -7.15 5.87 -0.39
N MET A 282 -6.83 4.94 -1.29
CA MET A 282 -6.67 5.25 -2.70
C MET A 282 -7.96 5.75 -3.34
N ALA A 283 -9.12 5.22 -2.95
CA ALA A 283 -10.41 5.66 -3.49
C ALA A 283 -10.72 7.11 -3.07
N SER A 284 -10.47 7.48 -1.81
CA SER A 284 -10.66 8.86 -1.35
C SER A 284 -9.73 9.83 -2.11
N ASP A 285 -8.47 9.44 -2.29
CA ASP A 285 -7.48 10.26 -2.98
C ASP A 285 -7.75 10.35 -4.50
N LEU A 286 -8.23 9.28 -5.13
CA LEU A 286 -8.64 9.27 -6.54
C LEU A 286 -9.83 10.23 -6.77
N LEU A 287 -10.85 10.16 -5.92
CA LEU A 287 -12.02 11.03 -6.04
C LEU A 287 -11.64 12.50 -5.80
N PHE A 288 -10.68 12.75 -4.89
CA PHE A 288 -10.08 14.07 -4.72
C PHE A 288 -9.41 14.57 -6.02
N GLU A 289 -8.60 13.75 -6.69
CA GLU A 289 -7.94 14.15 -7.95
C GLU A 289 -8.94 14.32 -9.12
N CYS A 290 -10.08 13.64 -9.08
CA CYS A 290 -11.14 13.77 -10.10
C CYS A 290 -12.14 14.90 -9.82
N ALA A 291 -12.04 15.59 -8.68
CA ALA A 291 -13.01 16.55 -8.18
C ALA A 291 -14.44 15.96 -8.12
N ILE A 292 -14.56 14.76 -7.55
CA ILE A 292 -15.83 14.02 -7.40
C ILE A 292 -16.17 13.90 -5.92
N HIS A 293 -17.44 14.17 -5.57
CA HIS A 293 -17.92 13.98 -4.20
C HIS A 293 -17.99 12.49 -3.83
N PRO A 294 -17.49 12.05 -2.66
CA PRO A 294 -17.50 10.64 -2.25
C PRO A 294 -18.88 9.99 -2.24
N ASP A 295 -19.90 10.76 -1.86
CA ASP A 295 -21.30 10.33 -1.83
C ASP A 295 -22.04 10.48 -3.17
N MET A 296 -21.36 10.92 -4.24
CA MET A 296 -22.00 11.01 -5.56
C MET A 296 -22.52 9.63 -5.99
N PRO A 297 -23.82 9.48 -6.29
CA PRO A 297 -24.37 8.25 -6.83
C PRO A 297 -23.65 7.84 -8.10
N SER A 298 -23.33 6.55 -8.21
CA SER A 298 -22.72 5.97 -9.41
C SER A 298 -23.53 6.26 -10.68
N PHE A 299 -24.87 6.25 -10.60
CA PHE A 299 -25.73 6.67 -11.70
C PHE A 299 -25.41 8.10 -12.17
N ASP A 300 -25.36 9.07 -11.26
CA ASP A 300 -25.15 10.48 -11.58
C ASP A 300 -23.76 10.70 -12.22
N LEU A 301 -22.73 10.00 -11.71
CA LEU A 301 -21.40 9.95 -12.33
C LEU A 301 -21.46 9.39 -13.75
N CYS A 302 -22.15 8.27 -13.95
CA CYS A 302 -22.20 7.56 -15.24
C CYS A 302 -23.07 8.27 -16.27
N SER A 303 -24.11 8.99 -15.85
CA SER A 303 -25.02 9.74 -16.74
C SER A 303 -24.40 11.04 -17.24
N HIS A 304 -23.38 11.56 -16.57
CA HIS A 304 -22.69 12.78 -16.96
C HIS A 304 -21.42 12.46 -17.77
N ASP A 305 -21.51 12.51 -19.10
CA ASP A 305 -20.43 12.14 -20.02
C ASP A 305 -19.07 12.80 -19.70
N GLY A 306 -19.05 14.12 -19.46
CA GLY A 306 -17.82 14.83 -19.14
C GLY A 306 -17.15 14.38 -17.83
N LEU A 307 -17.96 14.12 -16.80
CA LEU A 307 -17.48 13.67 -15.49
C LEU A 307 -16.96 12.24 -15.57
N TYR A 308 -17.70 11.36 -16.24
CA TYR A 308 -17.26 9.99 -16.50
C TYR A 308 -15.98 9.95 -17.34
N ALA A 309 -15.88 10.76 -18.40
CA ALA A 309 -14.68 10.83 -19.23
C ALA A 309 -13.45 11.28 -18.42
N ARG A 310 -13.60 12.29 -17.55
CA ARG A 310 -12.55 12.74 -16.62
C ARG A 310 -12.13 11.61 -15.68
N PHE A 311 -13.09 10.95 -15.05
CA PHE A 311 -12.87 9.83 -14.14
C PHE A 311 -12.13 8.68 -14.84
N ARG A 312 -12.67 8.19 -15.96
CA ARG A 312 -12.10 7.12 -16.80
C ARG A 312 -10.66 7.42 -17.24
N ALA A 313 -10.37 8.65 -17.62
CA ALA A 313 -9.02 9.07 -18.02
C ALA A 313 -8.04 9.13 -16.84
N HIS A 314 -8.51 9.50 -15.63
CA HIS A 314 -7.65 9.71 -14.47
C HIS A 314 -7.25 8.43 -13.74
N ILE A 315 -8.11 7.39 -13.65
CA ILE A 315 -7.77 6.18 -12.85
C ILE A 315 -6.43 5.56 -13.28
N PRO A 316 -6.13 5.33 -14.58
CA PRO A 316 -4.86 4.73 -14.97
C PRO A 316 -3.65 5.63 -14.66
N VAL A 317 -3.82 6.96 -14.72
CA VAL A 317 -2.75 7.92 -14.39
C VAL A 317 -2.48 7.89 -12.89
N PHE A 318 -3.52 7.95 -12.07
CA PHE A 318 -3.45 7.83 -10.62
C PHE A 318 -2.75 6.52 -10.21
N MET A 319 -3.20 5.38 -10.74
CA MET A 319 -2.63 4.07 -10.41
C MET A 319 -1.16 3.93 -10.83
N ARG A 320 -0.76 4.53 -11.97
CA ARG A 320 0.63 4.53 -12.44
C ARG A 320 1.59 5.32 -11.53
N THR A 321 1.08 6.27 -10.75
CA THR A 321 1.89 6.98 -9.73
C THR A 321 2.60 6.00 -8.80
N PHE A 322 1.96 4.90 -8.43
CA PHE A 322 2.48 3.92 -7.47
C PHE A 322 3.40 2.86 -8.09
N VAL A 323 3.70 2.98 -9.39
CA VAL A 323 4.78 2.22 -10.04
C VAL A 323 5.84 3.12 -10.67
N SER A 324 5.76 4.44 -10.43
CA SER A 324 6.75 5.41 -10.88
C SER A 324 8.09 5.26 -10.14
N ASP A 325 9.18 5.63 -10.79
CA ASP A 325 10.49 5.67 -10.14
C ASP A 325 10.50 6.64 -8.95
N ARG A 326 9.83 7.80 -9.06
CA ARG A 326 9.65 8.75 -7.95
C ARG A 326 9.02 8.09 -6.71
N TYR A 327 7.97 7.28 -6.89
CA TYR A 327 7.36 6.54 -5.79
C TYR A 327 8.34 5.52 -5.21
N PHE A 328 9.01 4.74 -6.04
CA PHE A 328 9.94 3.71 -5.57
C PHE A 328 11.20 4.26 -4.90
N GLU A 329 11.70 5.41 -5.33
CA GLU A 329 12.86 6.09 -4.73
C GLU A 329 12.52 6.69 -3.37
N ARG A 330 11.28 7.14 -3.16
CA ARG A 330 10.88 7.78 -1.90
C ARG A 330 10.26 6.80 -0.90
N CYS A 331 9.53 5.80 -1.38
CA CYS A 331 8.71 4.91 -0.55
C CYS A 331 9.02 3.41 -0.75
N GLY A 332 9.61 3.05 -1.89
CA GLY A 332 9.92 1.65 -2.23
C GLY A 332 11.29 1.16 -1.71
N LEU A 333 12.08 2.02 -1.07
CA LEU A 333 13.42 1.67 -0.60
C LEU A 333 13.38 0.73 0.60
N ALA A 334 14.34 -0.19 0.64
CA ALA A 334 14.70 -0.89 1.87
C ALA A 334 15.41 0.09 2.81
N SER A 335 15.38 -0.17 4.11
CA SER A 335 16.23 0.55 5.06
C SER A 335 17.69 0.21 4.80
N ASN A 336 18.60 1.11 5.18
CA ASN A 336 20.05 0.82 5.18
C ASN A 336 20.49 0.09 6.46
N SER A 337 19.56 -0.52 7.20
CA SER A 337 19.84 -1.28 8.42
C SER A 337 20.06 -2.75 8.08
N LEU A 338 20.94 -3.41 8.84
CA LEU A 338 21.07 -4.87 8.84
C LEU A 338 19.91 -5.54 9.59
N ASN A 339 19.18 -4.80 10.43
CA ASN A 339 18.00 -5.31 11.10
C ASN A 339 16.82 -5.36 10.09
N PRO A 340 16.29 -6.56 9.77
CA PRO A 340 15.19 -6.70 8.82
C PRO A 340 13.88 -6.06 9.31
N PHE A 341 13.76 -5.80 10.60
CA PHE A 341 12.59 -5.17 11.23
C PHE A 341 12.81 -3.68 11.53
N TYR A 342 13.83 -3.03 10.95
CA TYR A 342 14.06 -1.61 11.15
C TYR A 342 12.91 -0.74 10.61
N PHE A 343 12.45 0.23 11.40
CA PHE A 343 11.43 1.19 10.97
C PHE A 343 12.00 2.23 9.99
N ASN A 344 11.53 2.24 8.74
CA ASN A 344 11.97 3.22 7.76
C ASN A 344 11.17 4.53 7.86
N ASP A 345 11.55 5.40 8.81
CA ASP A 345 10.93 6.73 9.01
C ASP A 345 10.92 7.57 7.72
N TYR A 346 11.99 7.51 6.92
CA TYR A 346 12.07 8.28 5.68
C TYR A 346 10.99 7.85 4.68
N SER A 347 10.85 6.54 4.47
CA SER A 347 9.82 5.97 3.59
C SER A 347 8.41 6.30 4.07
N ASP A 348 8.16 6.17 5.37
CA ASP A 348 6.87 6.44 5.99
C ASP A 348 6.45 7.91 5.84
N ASN A 349 7.34 8.83 6.22
CA ASN A 349 7.09 10.27 6.11
C ASN A 349 6.87 10.72 4.66
N ASN A 350 7.68 10.22 3.72
CA ASN A 350 7.51 10.54 2.30
C ASN A 350 6.19 10.01 1.75
N PHE A 351 5.78 8.82 2.18
CA PHE A 351 4.50 8.24 1.78
C PHE A 351 3.33 9.13 2.23
N ILE A 352 3.24 9.43 3.53
CA ILE A 352 2.16 10.24 4.11
C ILE A 352 2.12 11.65 3.50
N ARG A 353 3.29 12.27 3.28
CA ARG A 353 3.36 13.65 2.76
C ARG A 353 3.13 13.74 1.26
N GLY A 354 3.67 12.81 0.48
CA GLY A 354 3.69 12.89 -0.99
C GLY A 354 2.56 12.12 -1.68
N PHE A 355 2.13 11.01 -1.09
CA PHE A 355 1.29 10.00 -1.75
C PHE A 355 -0.05 9.74 -1.08
N VAL A 356 -0.29 10.32 0.11
CA VAL A 356 -1.62 10.42 0.72
C VAL A 356 -2.14 11.85 0.53
N LYS A 357 -3.34 12.01 -0.03
CA LYS A 357 -3.93 13.32 -0.32
C LYS A 357 -4.86 13.77 0.79
N VAL A 358 -6.06 13.21 0.87
CA VAL A 358 -7.12 13.61 1.79
C VAL A 358 -7.35 12.58 2.90
N TYR A 359 -7.06 11.30 2.65
CA TYR A 359 -7.36 10.25 3.61
C TYR A 359 -6.65 10.47 4.96
N ARG A 360 -7.43 10.66 6.03
CA ARG A 360 -6.97 10.94 7.40
C ARG A 360 -5.99 12.12 7.51
N LYS A 361 -6.04 13.10 6.60
CA LYS A 361 -5.23 14.34 6.71
C LYS A 361 -6.15 15.50 7.05
N ILE A 362 -5.72 16.43 7.90
CA ILE A 362 -6.51 17.62 8.28
C ILE A 362 -6.44 18.72 7.22
N GLU A 363 -5.37 18.72 6.43
CA GLU A 363 -5.18 19.65 5.32
C GLU A 363 -4.47 18.97 4.14
N VAL A 364 -4.78 19.45 2.93
CA VAL A 364 -4.18 18.97 1.69
C VAL A 364 -3.68 20.14 0.86
N ARG A 365 -2.55 19.93 0.17
CA ARG A 365 -2.06 20.85 -0.86
C ARG A 365 -2.72 20.51 -2.18
N VAL A 366 -3.60 21.39 -2.64
CA VAL A 366 -4.32 21.27 -3.91
C VAL A 366 -3.52 22.01 -5.00
N PRO A 367 -3.01 21.31 -6.04
CA PRO A 367 -2.34 21.95 -7.18
C PRO A 367 -3.22 23.02 -7.82
N ALA A 368 -2.63 24.08 -8.37
CA ALA A 368 -3.36 25.22 -8.92
C ALA A 368 -4.46 24.82 -9.92
N ALA A 369 -4.13 23.96 -10.89
CA ALA A 369 -5.08 23.48 -11.90
C ALA A 369 -6.26 22.71 -11.27
N LEU A 370 -5.98 21.82 -10.30
CA LEU A 370 -7.03 21.11 -9.58
C LEU A 370 -7.86 22.07 -8.73
N TYR A 371 -7.23 23.02 -8.05
CA TYR A 371 -7.94 24.04 -7.27
C TYR A 371 -8.88 24.88 -8.14
N HIS A 372 -8.44 25.25 -9.34
CA HIS A 372 -9.28 25.93 -10.33
C HIS A 372 -10.45 25.08 -10.78
N LEU A 373 -10.24 23.79 -11.03
CA LEU A 373 -11.33 22.87 -11.35
C LEU A 373 -12.39 22.84 -10.23
N TYR A 374 -11.97 22.74 -8.97
CA TYR A 374 -12.89 22.79 -7.83
C TYR A 374 -13.64 24.13 -7.74
N GLN A 375 -12.98 25.25 -8.03
CA GLN A 375 -13.63 26.56 -8.04
C GLN A 375 -14.64 26.70 -9.18
N SER A 376 -14.28 26.28 -10.40
CA SER A 376 -15.15 26.42 -11.58
C SER A 376 -16.40 25.55 -11.51
N GLU A 377 -16.30 24.43 -10.80
CA GLU A 377 -17.41 23.49 -10.57
C GLU A 377 -18.21 23.87 -9.30
N GLY A 378 -17.94 25.04 -8.68
CA GLY A 378 -18.64 25.49 -7.48
C GLY A 378 -18.41 24.66 -6.23
N LEU A 379 -17.47 23.70 -6.23
CA LEU A 379 -17.29 22.72 -5.17
C LEU A 379 -16.80 23.31 -3.83
N PHE A 380 -16.29 24.55 -3.84
CA PHE A 380 -15.91 25.26 -2.63
C PHE A 380 -16.97 26.23 -2.10
N ASP A 381 -18.07 26.44 -2.82
CA ASP A 381 -19.19 27.27 -2.39
C ASP A 381 -20.18 26.42 -1.59
N SER A 382 -20.45 26.79 -0.34
CA SER A 382 -21.42 26.07 0.51
C SER A 382 -22.87 26.29 0.11
N ASP A 383 -23.16 27.36 -0.64
CA ASP A 383 -24.52 27.70 -1.05
C ASP A 383 -24.86 27.09 -2.43
N HIS A 384 -23.85 26.51 -3.10
CA HIS A 384 -24.01 25.82 -4.36
C HIS A 384 -24.47 24.37 -4.16
N THR A 385 -25.41 23.91 -5.00
CA THR A 385 -25.82 22.49 -5.07
C THR A 385 -25.14 21.83 -6.26
N ILE A 386 -24.42 20.72 -6.01
CA ILE A 386 -23.66 19.99 -7.04
C ILE A 386 -24.58 19.57 -8.19
N GLY A 387 -24.13 19.79 -9.43
CA GLY A 387 -24.88 19.43 -10.64
C GLY A 387 -25.76 20.55 -11.20
N LEU A 388 -25.93 21.65 -10.46
CA LEU A 388 -26.50 22.89 -11.01
C LEU A 388 -25.42 23.72 -11.74
N PRO A 389 -25.78 24.58 -12.71
CA PRO A 389 -24.83 25.52 -13.30
C PRO A 389 -24.23 26.45 -12.24
N TYR A 390 -22.90 26.60 -12.25
CA TYR A 390 -22.18 27.52 -11.38
C TYR A 390 -21.63 28.71 -12.20
N LEU A 391 -21.98 29.93 -11.81
CA LEU A 391 -21.69 31.15 -12.58
C LEU A 391 -20.78 32.14 -11.86
N ALA A 392 -20.31 31.82 -10.65
CA ALA A 392 -19.49 32.74 -9.89
C ALA A 392 -18.08 32.89 -10.52
N PRO A 393 -17.47 34.09 -10.45
CA PRO A 393 -16.14 34.31 -10.99
C PRO A 393 -15.08 33.48 -10.25
N CYS A 394 -14.24 32.79 -11.02
CA CYS A 394 -13.10 32.05 -10.49
C CYS A 394 -11.92 33.00 -10.27
N GLU A 395 -11.47 33.14 -9.03
CA GLU A 395 -10.25 33.90 -8.74
C GLU A 395 -8.99 33.08 -9.12
N PRO A 396 -8.15 33.57 -10.04
CA PRO A 396 -6.91 32.87 -10.38
C PRO A 396 -5.96 32.81 -9.18
N THR A 397 -5.30 31.68 -8.97
CA THR A 397 -4.26 31.56 -7.93
C THR A 397 -2.92 31.87 -8.55
N THR A 398 -2.17 32.78 -7.95
CA THR A 398 -0.77 33.07 -8.34
C THR A 398 0.22 32.07 -7.75
N ARG A 399 -0.24 31.18 -6.84
CA ARG A 399 0.58 30.14 -6.21
C ARG A 399 0.43 28.82 -6.93
N MET A 400 1.51 28.02 -6.93
CA MET A 400 1.50 26.65 -7.49
C MET A 400 0.51 25.70 -6.80
N PHE A 401 0.15 25.98 -5.55
CA PHE A 401 -0.86 25.23 -4.81
C PHE A 401 -1.59 26.11 -3.78
N LYS A 402 -2.74 25.62 -3.32
CA LYS A 402 -3.51 26.15 -2.18
C LYS A 402 -3.59 25.07 -1.10
N VAL A 403 -3.54 25.47 0.16
CA VAL A 403 -3.77 24.56 1.29
C VAL A 403 -5.25 24.66 1.65
N VAL A 404 -5.94 23.52 1.67
CA VAL A 404 -7.38 23.45 1.92
C VAL A 404 -7.63 22.47 3.06
N PRO A 405 -8.49 22.82 4.04
CA PRO A 405 -8.86 21.89 5.10
C PRO A 405 -9.64 20.70 4.52
N VAL A 406 -9.35 19.53 5.05
CA VAL A 406 -10.08 18.30 4.74
C VAL A 406 -11.20 18.13 5.75
N ARG A 407 -12.35 17.72 5.23
CA ARG A 407 -13.57 17.44 5.98
C ARG A 407 -13.70 15.94 6.16
N PHE A 408 -14.24 15.53 7.30
CA PHE A 408 -14.42 14.13 7.68
C PHE A 408 -15.87 13.85 8.04
N PHE A 409 -16.42 12.79 7.45
CA PHE A 409 -17.76 12.30 7.76
C PHE A 409 -17.63 10.83 8.15
N GLU A 410 -18.08 10.52 9.36
CA GLU A 410 -18.05 9.15 9.89
C GLU A 410 -19.22 8.35 9.33
N ASP A 411 -18.92 7.14 8.84
CA ASP A 411 -19.89 6.18 8.34
C ASP A 411 -19.53 4.81 8.90
N SER A 412 -20.56 4.07 9.31
CA SER A 412 -20.48 2.66 9.71
C SER A 412 -19.74 1.75 8.72
N ALA A 413 -19.80 2.05 7.42
CA ALA A 413 -19.20 1.26 6.37
C ALA A 413 -17.85 1.82 5.91
N ASN A 414 -17.84 3.06 5.41
CA ASN A 414 -16.65 3.69 4.84
C ASN A 414 -16.62 5.19 5.14
N ASN A 415 -15.78 5.62 6.08
CA ASN A 415 -15.57 7.05 6.33
C ASN A 415 -15.22 7.86 5.07
N ARG A 416 -15.71 9.11 5.00
CA ARG A 416 -15.46 10.05 3.91
C ARG A 416 -14.40 11.08 4.29
N TYR A 417 -13.44 11.30 3.39
CA TYR A 417 -12.44 12.38 3.48
C TYR A 417 -12.43 13.16 2.17
N HIS A 418 -12.75 14.46 2.20
CA HIS A 418 -12.74 15.32 1.01
C HIS A 418 -12.65 16.80 1.37
N ILE A 419 -12.51 17.67 0.36
CA ILE A 419 -12.42 19.13 0.55
C ILE A 419 -13.64 19.90 0.02
N ILE A 420 -14.64 19.18 -0.48
CA ILE A 420 -15.86 19.75 -1.10
C ILE A 420 -16.76 20.35 -0.01
N LYS A 421 -17.28 21.55 -0.28
CA LYS A 421 -18.23 22.28 0.56
C LYS A 421 -19.62 22.41 -0.06
N ALA A 422 -19.72 22.30 -1.37
CA ALA A 422 -21.00 22.32 -2.08
C ALA A 422 -21.96 21.26 -1.55
N MET A 423 -23.23 21.60 -1.55
CA MET A 423 -24.30 20.75 -1.05
C MET A 423 -24.53 19.59 -2.03
N PRO A 424 -24.62 18.36 -1.52
CA PRO A 424 -25.16 17.25 -2.30
C PRO A 424 -26.63 17.55 -2.65
N PRO A 425 -27.12 17.21 -3.85
CA PRO A 425 -28.55 17.27 -4.17
C PRO A 425 -29.39 16.43 -3.22
N ASP A 426 -30.64 16.84 -2.98
CA ASP A 426 -31.61 16.09 -2.15
C ASP A 426 -31.82 14.64 -2.64
N SER A 427 -31.56 14.37 -3.92
CA SER A 427 -31.64 13.03 -4.51
C SER A 427 -30.48 12.08 -4.11
N TRP A 428 -29.50 12.55 -3.35
CA TRP A 428 -28.39 11.75 -2.83
C TRP A 428 -28.73 11.25 -1.43
N GLU A 429 -29.58 10.23 -1.34
CA GLU A 429 -30.11 9.68 -0.08
C GLU A 429 -29.02 9.26 0.93
N SER A 430 -27.82 8.91 0.45
CA SER A 430 -26.68 8.47 1.26
C SER A 430 -25.69 9.59 1.59
N ALA A 431 -26.00 10.85 1.26
CA ALA A 431 -25.06 11.94 1.47
C ALA A 431 -24.94 12.32 2.94
N HIS A 432 -23.71 12.31 3.44
CA HIS A 432 -23.43 12.67 4.83
C HIS A 432 -23.36 14.20 4.97
N THR A 433 -24.07 14.73 5.97
CA THR A 433 -24.15 16.19 6.21
C THR A 433 -23.51 16.63 7.52
N VAL A 434 -23.22 15.69 8.43
CA VAL A 434 -22.64 15.99 9.75
C VAL A 434 -21.15 15.66 9.76
N GLU A 435 -20.33 16.70 9.90
CA GLU A 435 -18.88 16.58 9.98
C GLU A 435 -18.44 16.12 11.37
N SER A 436 -17.56 15.12 11.42
CA SER A 436 -17.01 14.56 12.66
C SER A 436 -15.60 15.10 12.91
N PRO A 437 -15.16 15.20 14.18
CA PRO A 437 -13.75 15.45 14.49
C PRO A 437 -12.91 14.21 14.18
N PHE A 438 -11.65 14.40 13.76
CA PHE A 438 -10.70 13.31 13.57
C PHE A 438 -9.26 13.77 13.82
N GLU A 439 -8.36 12.80 13.96
CA GLU A 439 -6.93 13.02 14.15
C GLU A 439 -6.16 12.89 12.83
N ASP A 440 -5.23 13.82 12.58
CA ASP A 440 -4.31 13.73 11.44
C ASP A 440 -3.47 12.46 11.51
N VAL A 441 -3.29 11.79 10.39
CA VAL A 441 -2.47 10.59 10.30
C VAL A 441 -0.99 10.84 10.61
N SER A 442 -0.49 12.07 10.43
CA SER A 442 0.85 12.45 10.90
C SER A 442 0.97 12.40 12.42
N ASN A 443 -0.16 12.52 13.12
CA ASN A 443 -0.25 12.53 14.58
C ASN A 443 -0.71 11.19 15.15
N ALA A 444 -1.33 10.32 14.33
CA ALA A 444 -1.74 8.97 14.69
C ALA A 444 -0.61 8.06 15.22
N GLY A 445 0.64 8.55 15.17
CA GLY A 445 1.75 8.05 15.96
C GLY A 445 2.27 6.69 15.51
N PHE A 446 1.75 5.63 16.12
CA PHE A 446 2.22 4.24 15.98
C PHE A 446 1.09 3.30 15.54
N GLN A 447 -0.05 3.84 15.09
CA GLN A 447 -1.10 3.04 14.46
C GLN A 447 -0.65 2.62 13.06
N SER A 448 -0.68 1.31 12.80
CA SER A 448 -0.27 0.69 11.53
C SER A 448 -1.19 1.08 10.36
N THR A 449 -0.70 0.85 9.14
CA THR A 449 -1.46 0.49 7.91
C THR A 449 -1.67 1.50 6.76
N LEU A 450 -0.95 2.61 6.66
CA LEU A 450 -1.02 3.41 5.42
C LEU A 450 0.09 3.10 4.41
N GLY A 451 1.34 3.15 4.83
CA GLY A 451 2.48 3.08 3.92
C GLY A 451 3.18 1.72 3.89
N PRO A 452 4.08 1.51 2.90
CA PRO A 452 4.88 0.29 2.77
C PRO A 452 5.94 0.09 3.88
N ALA A 453 6.04 1.01 4.84
CA ALA A 453 6.89 0.92 6.02
C ALA A 453 6.09 0.83 7.34
N SER A 454 4.77 1.07 7.31
CA SER A 454 3.93 1.27 8.49
C SER A 454 3.26 -0.02 8.98
N PHE A 455 4.01 -1.11 9.04
CA PHE A 455 3.54 -2.41 9.55
C PHE A 455 3.94 -2.62 11.00
N VAL A 456 3.23 -3.49 11.71
CA VAL A 456 3.42 -3.68 13.16
C VAL A 456 4.84 -4.10 13.51
N GLU A 457 5.44 -5.00 12.72
CA GLU A 457 6.79 -5.50 13.02
C GLU A 457 7.83 -4.36 12.92
N PRO A 458 7.92 -3.58 11.83
CA PRO A 458 8.78 -2.40 11.82
C PRO A 458 8.37 -1.32 12.83
N LEU A 459 7.08 -1.03 13.01
CA LEU A 459 6.61 0.03 13.91
C LEU A 459 6.98 -0.21 15.38
N ARG A 460 7.09 -1.48 15.81
CA ARG A 460 7.59 -1.82 17.15
C ARG A 460 9.03 -1.38 17.37
N ASN A 461 9.83 -1.30 16.30
CA ASN A 461 11.19 -0.77 16.28
C ASN A 461 11.27 0.74 15.99
N LYS A 462 10.14 1.44 15.88
CA LYS A 462 10.15 2.90 15.78
C LYS A 462 10.68 3.48 17.10
N LEU A 463 11.70 4.32 17.00
CA LEU A 463 12.33 4.95 18.16
C LEU A 463 11.32 5.87 18.86
N ASP A 464 11.30 5.82 20.19
CA ASP A 464 10.48 6.75 20.97
C ASP A 464 11.02 8.18 20.81
N PRO A 465 10.19 9.16 20.36
CA PRO A 465 10.64 10.55 20.21
C PRO A 465 11.25 11.15 21.47
N ASP A 466 10.75 10.77 22.66
CA ASP A 466 11.28 11.26 23.94
C ASP A 466 12.66 10.65 24.23
N GLU A 467 12.87 9.39 23.85
CA GLU A 467 14.16 8.72 23.97
C GLU A 467 15.18 9.26 22.96
N VAL A 468 14.76 9.53 21.73
CA VAL A 468 15.59 10.23 20.73
C VAL A 468 15.97 11.62 21.24
N ALA A 469 15.04 12.35 21.86
CA ALA A 469 15.33 13.63 22.46
C ALA A 469 16.37 13.50 23.57
N ARG A 470 16.23 12.55 24.50
CA ARG A 470 17.21 12.25 25.56
C ARG A 470 18.59 11.89 25.00
N LEU A 471 18.66 10.99 24.01
CA LEU A 471 19.91 10.59 23.35
C LEU A 471 20.58 11.75 22.58
N ARG A 472 19.79 12.75 22.15
CA ARG A 472 20.31 13.99 21.54
C ARG A 472 20.81 15.01 22.57
N VAL A 473 20.40 14.92 23.83
CA VAL A 473 20.97 15.70 24.95
C VAL A 473 22.37 15.15 25.27
N GLY A 474 23.35 15.49 24.43
CA GLY A 474 24.74 15.07 24.59
C GLY A 474 25.57 15.24 23.32
N LYS A 475 24.94 15.12 22.14
CA LYS A 475 25.56 15.49 20.86
C LYS A 475 25.40 16.99 20.65
N ARG A 476 26.37 17.79 21.14
CA ARG A 476 26.51 19.20 20.76
C ARG A 476 26.30 19.30 19.25
N GLY A 477 25.25 20.01 18.84
CA GLY A 477 25.03 20.34 17.44
C GLY A 477 26.30 20.96 16.84
N ARG A 478 26.39 20.92 15.50
CA ARG A 478 27.46 21.57 14.74
C ARG A 478 27.85 22.89 15.42
N PRO A 479 29.11 23.07 15.86
CA PRO A 479 29.50 24.29 16.55
C PRO A 479 29.02 25.48 15.73
N PRO A 480 28.43 26.51 16.38
CA PRO A 480 27.95 27.69 15.68
C PRO A 480 29.07 28.16 14.77
N LYS A 481 28.78 28.31 13.47
CA LYS A 481 29.77 28.83 12.51
C LYS A 481 30.39 30.07 13.17
N PRO A 482 31.73 30.16 13.26
CA PRO A 482 32.38 31.33 13.85
C PRO A 482 31.79 32.58 13.20
N LYS A 483 31.53 33.60 14.02
CA LYS A 483 30.88 34.85 13.60
C LYS A 483 31.46 35.26 12.25
N ARG A 484 30.58 35.31 11.26
CA ARG A 484 30.87 35.65 9.86
C ARG A 484 31.65 36.98 9.86
N THR A 485 32.94 36.95 9.56
CA THR A 485 33.81 38.15 9.44
C THR A 485 33.66 38.84 8.07
N GLY A 486 32.51 38.70 7.42
CA GLY A 486 32.24 39.19 6.07
C GLY A 486 31.00 40.08 5.99
N LYS A 487 31.11 41.12 5.14
CA LYS A 487 30.20 42.27 4.93
C LYS A 487 28.69 41.95 4.92
N PRO A 488 27.84 42.91 5.35
CA PRO A 488 26.41 42.69 5.59
C PRO A 488 25.65 42.49 4.28
N GLY A 489 25.15 41.27 4.07
CA GLY A 489 24.22 40.93 3.00
C GLY A 489 22.86 40.54 3.57
N ARG A 490 21.85 41.39 3.32
CA ARG A 490 20.39 41.27 3.48
C ARG A 490 19.87 40.94 4.91
N PRO A 491 19.06 41.82 5.53
CA PRO A 491 18.43 41.51 6.81
C PRO A 491 17.49 40.31 6.68
N LYS A 492 17.55 39.39 7.64
CA LYS A 492 16.50 38.37 7.86
C LYS A 492 15.17 39.11 8.00
N SER A 493 14.17 38.75 7.19
CA SER A 493 12.83 39.32 7.37
C SER A 493 12.35 39.00 8.78
N THR A 494 12.17 40.02 9.60
CA THR A 494 11.56 39.91 10.91
C THR A 494 10.15 39.34 10.71
N LEU A 495 9.85 38.22 11.35
CA LEU A 495 8.51 37.64 11.39
C LEU A 495 7.51 38.73 11.79
N THR A 496 6.51 38.97 10.93
CA THR A 496 5.47 39.97 11.18
C THR A 496 4.70 39.65 12.45
N LEU A 497 4.19 40.68 13.14
CA LEU A 497 3.48 40.56 14.42
C LEU A 497 2.34 39.51 14.37
N ARG A 498 1.65 39.43 13.23
CA ARG A 498 0.61 38.41 12.97
C ARG A 498 1.13 36.97 13.03
N VAL A 499 2.36 36.71 12.59
CA VAL A 499 2.95 35.37 12.65
C VAL A 499 3.40 35.03 14.07
N LYS A 500 3.90 36.02 14.83
CA LYS A 500 4.20 35.84 16.26
C LYS A 500 2.95 35.50 17.07
N GLN A 501 1.85 36.24 16.85
CA GLN A 501 0.57 35.99 17.50
C GLN A 501 -0.01 34.61 17.13
N ARG A 502 0.19 34.16 15.89
CA ARG A 502 -0.24 32.82 15.44
C ARG A 502 0.58 31.69 16.07
N ILE A 503 1.87 31.90 16.34
CA ILE A 503 2.74 30.96 17.05
C ILE A 503 2.40 30.89 18.55
N GLU A 504 1.95 32.00 19.14
CA GLU A 504 1.56 32.07 20.55
C GLU A 504 0.20 31.43 20.82
N ALA A 505 -0.74 31.49 19.86
CA ALA A 505 -2.06 30.85 19.93
C ALA A 505 -2.06 29.32 19.79
N ILE A 506 -0.91 28.71 19.46
CA ILE A 506 -0.77 27.25 19.37
C ILE A 506 -0.66 26.65 20.79
N PRO A 507 -1.54 25.70 21.20
CA PRO A 507 -1.44 25.01 22.48
C PRO A 507 -0.05 24.41 22.69
N ARG A 508 0.49 24.46 23.92
CA ARG A 508 1.88 24.06 24.22
C ARG A 508 2.22 22.62 23.80
N SER A 509 1.24 21.73 23.65
CA SER A 509 1.40 20.37 23.12
C SER A 509 1.82 20.30 21.64
N LEU A 510 1.56 21.36 20.85
CA LEU A 510 1.88 21.45 19.42
C LEU A 510 3.21 22.18 19.14
N LYS A 511 3.86 22.76 20.16
CA LYS A 511 5.12 23.54 19.98
C LYS A 511 6.38 22.68 19.79
N ARG A 512 6.31 21.35 19.94
CA ARG A 512 7.51 20.49 19.93
C ARG A 512 7.97 19.98 18.55
N HIS A 513 7.25 20.23 17.45
CA HIS A 513 7.66 19.69 16.13
C HIS A 513 7.72 20.68 14.96
N THR A 514 7.62 21.99 15.20
CA THR A 514 7.93 22.97 14.13
C THR A 514 9.44 23.16 14.00
N ALA A 515 10.14 22.16 13.46
CA ALA A 515 11.45 22.38 12.85
C ALA A 515 11.25 23.02 11.47
N THR A 516 11.59 24.31 11.40
CA THR A 516 11.96 25.10 10.20
C THR A 516 11.62 24.51 8.83
N PHE A 517 10.62 25.11 8.17
CA PHE A 517 10.45 25.06 6.72
C PHE A 517 11.68 25.66 6.03
N ASP A 518 12.41 24.85 5.26
CA ASP A 518 13.35 25.34 4.25
C ASP A 518 12.66 25.26 2.88
N GLU A 519 12.55 26.40 2.20
CA GLU A 519 11.87 26.60 0.89
C GLU A 519 12.69 26.10 -0.32
N LYS A 520 13.41 24.98 -0.20
CA LYS A 520 14.18 24.43 -1.33
C LYS A 520 13.91 22.96 -1.51
N GLU A 521 12.81 22.64 -2.20
CA GLU A 521 12.67 21.42 -2.98
C GLU A 521 11.34 21.51 -3.76
N ASN A 522 11.41 22.10 -4.96
CA ASN A 522 10.33 22.08 -5.94
C ASN A 522 10.94 21.67 -7.27
N ASP A 523 10.79 20.40 -7.64
CA ASP A 523 10.75 20.04 -9.06
C ASP A 523 9.28 20.00 -9.47
N PRO A 524 8.88 20.73 -10.53
CA PRO A 524 7.53 20.65 -11.04
C PRO A 524 7.23 19.23 -11.54
N ILE A 525 5.96 18.82 -11.38
CA ILE A 525 5.42 17.64 -12.04
C ILE A 525 5.31 18.01 -13.53
N GLU A 526 6.22 17.50 -14.36
CA GLU A 526 6.04 17.54 -15.81
C GLU A 526 4.80 16.69 -16.14
N VAL A 527 3.77 17.38 -16.64
CA VAL A 527 2.64 16.77 -17.31
C VAL A 527 3.11 16.59 -18.75
N GLU A 528 3.38 15.35 -19.18
CA GLU A 528 3.56 15.06 -20.60
C GLU A 528 2.26 15.42 -21.34
N GLU A 529 2.29 16.53 -22.06
CA GLU A 529 1.24 16.91 -23.00
C GLU A 529 1.16 15.89 -24.13
N GLY A 530 -0.08 15.47 -24.43
CA GLY A 530 -0.38 14.40 -25.37
C GLY A 530 0.10 14.68 -26.79
N LEU A 531 0.72 13.67 -27.38
CA LEU A 531 0.99 13.59 -28.82
C LEU A 531 -0.33 13.52 -29.59
N THR A 532 -0.72 14.63 -30.21
CA THR A 532 -1.64 14.62 -31.34
C THR A 532 -1.00 13.97 -32.57
N PRO A 533 -1.70 13.08 -33.30
CA PRO A 533 -1.17 12.43 -34.49
C PRO A 533 -1.26 13.36 -35.71
N GLN A 534 -0.13 13.58 -36.38
CA GLN A 534 -0.09 14.17 -37.73
C GLN A 534 0.12 13.07 -38.78
N PRO A 535 -0.42 13.23 -40.01
CA PRO A 535 -0.65 12.13 -40.94
C PRO A 535 0.56 11.80 -41.81
N ARG A 536 0.71 10.50 -42.12
CA ARG A 536 1.64 9.98 -43.13
C ARG A 536 1.11 10.24 -44.54
N TYR A 537 1.94 10.82 -45.41
CA TYR A 537 1.98 10.70 -46.88
C TYR A 537 3.34 11.30 -47.32
N HIS A 538 4.10 10.88 -48.33
CA HIS A 538 4.12 9.77 -49.29
C HIS A 538 5.59 9.66 -49.81
N THR A 539 6.06 8.43 -50.04
CA THR A 539 7.00 7.96 -51.09
C THR A 539 7.88 8.95 -51.88
N ARG A 540 9.19 8.65 -52.00
CA ARG A 540 9.80 8.11 -53.25
C ARG A 540 11.26 7.68 -53.10
N SER A 541 11.57 6.64 -53.86
CA SER A 541 12.88 6.03 -54.16
C SER A 541 13.93 7.00 -54.71
N SER A 542 15.22 6.73 -54.49
CA SER A 542 16.11 6.06 -55.48
C SER A 542 17.61 6.35 -55.25
N HIS A 543 18.41 5.28 -55.39
CA HIS A 543 19.77 5.22 -55.96
C HIS A 543 21.02 5.52 -55.12
N ARG A 544 21.83 4.44 -54.98
CA ARG A 544 23.29 4.28 -55.17
C ARG A 544 24.16 5.55 -55.20
N VAL A 545 25.23 5.57 -54.40
CA VAL A 545 26.58 5.10 -54.78
C VAL A 545 27.14 4.29 -53.62
#